data_AF-X1NT08-F1
#
_entry.id   AF-X1NT08-F1
#
_cell.length_a   1.000
_cell.length_b   1.000
_cell.length_c   1.000
_cell.angle_alpha   90.00
_cell.angle_beta   90.00
_cell.angle_gamma   90.00
#
_symmetry.space_group_name_H-M   'P 1'
#
loop_
_entity.id
_entity.type
_entity.pdbx_description
1 polymer ?
#
loop_
_entity_poly.entity_id
_entity_poly.type
_entity_poly.pdbx_seq_one_letter_code
_entity_poly.pdbx_strand_id
1 'polypeptide(L)' 'MAARESWVDRFWDIVEKYQVNIFYTAPTALRAIMREGDEWPDKHDLNSLRILGSVGEPINPE' A
#
# COMPACT_ATOMS: atom_id res chain seq x y z
N MET A 1 -21.27 1.84 11.67
CA MET A 1 -20.86 0.77 10.74
C MET A 1 -19.38 0.56 10.95
N ALA A 2 -18.97 -0.52 11.59
CA ALA A 2 -17.54 -0.86 11.66
C ALA A 2 -17.05 -0.98 10.21
N ALA A 3 -16.04 -0.18 9.84
CA ALA A 3 -15.37 -0.35 8.56
C ALA A 3 -14.97 -1.82 8.48
N ARG A 4 -15.52 -2.55 7.51
CA ARG A 4 -15.07 -3.91 7.23
C ARG A 4 -13.56 -3.80 6.98
N GLU A 5 -12.74 -4.55 7.72
CA GLU A 5 -11.30 -4.65 7.47
C GLU A 5 -11.11 -4.88 5.97
N SER A 6 -10.56 -3.89 5.26
CA SER A 6 -10.34 -4.01 3.82
C SER A 6 -9.10 -4.87 3.62
N TRP A 7 -9.12 -5.68 2.57
CA TRP A 7 -7.99 -6.54 2.22
C TRP A 7 -6.69 -5.75 1.98
N VAL A 8 -6.80 -4.43 1.72
CA VAL A 8 -5.66 -3.53 1.52
C VAL A 8 -4.91 -3.17 2.80
N ASP A 9 -5.58 -3.24 3.95
CA ASP A 9 -4.97 -2.94 5.27
C ASP A 9 -3.75 -3.82 5.52
N ARG A 10 -3.83 -5.07 5.04
CA ARG A 10 -2.78 -6.08 5.19
C ARG A 10 -1.43 -5.68 4.60
N PHE A 11 -1.37 -4.85 3.56
CA PHE A 11 -0.09 -4.39 3.03
C PHE A 11 0.63 -3.50 4.02
N TRP A 12 -0.12 -2.58 4.65
CA TRP A 12 0.40 -1.57 5.55
C TRP A 12 0.73 -2.17 6.93
N ASP A 13 -0.13 -3.06 7.43
CA ASP A 13 0.13 -3.91 8.60
C ASP A 13 1.47 -4.65 8.48
N ILE A 14 1.75 -5.22 7.30
CA ILE A 14 3.00 -5.95 7.05
C ILE A 14 4.18 -4.98 7.02
N VAL A 15 4.03 -3.80 6.40
CA VAL A 15 5.09 -2.79 6.35
C VAL A 15 5.48 -2.36 7.76
N GLU A 16 4.50 -1.98 8.57
CA GLU A 16 4.71 -1.51 9.95
C GLU A 16 5.28 -2.63 10.84
N LYS A 17 4.67 -3.83 10.82
CA LYS A 17 5.08 -4.95 11.67
C LYS A 17 6.50 -5.42 11.41
N TYR A 18 6.92 -5.43 10.15
CA TYR A 18 8.23 -5.94 9.74
C TYR A 18 9.24 -4.85 9.39
N GLN A 19 8.85 -3.58 9.57
CA GLN A 19 9.70 -2.42 9.26
C GLN A 19 10.27 -2.51 7.83
N VAL A 20 9.39 -2.82 6.88
CA VAL A 20 9.76 -3.04 5.48
C VAL A 20 10.40 -1.77 4.91
N ASN A 21 11.55 -1.92 4.23
CA ASN A 21 12.24 -0.78 3.61
C ASN A 21 11.94 -0.62 2.11
N ILE A 22 11.53 -1.70 1.43
CA ILE A 22 11.26 -1.71 -0.01
C ILE A 22 9.89 -2.31 -0.26
N PHE A 23 8.99 -1.53 -0.88
CA PHE A 23 7.68 -2.02 -1.33
C PHE A 23 7.66 -2.08 -2.86
N TYR A 24 7.53 -3.29 -3.41
CA TYR A 24 7.59 -3.56 -4.84
C TYR A 24 6.37 -4.37 -5.27
N THR A 25 5.54 -3.81 -6.15
CA THR A 25 4.26 -4.43 -6.53
C THR A 25 3.86 -4.12 -7.98
N ALA A 26 2.76 -4.69 -8.46
CA ALA A 26 2.23 -4.39 -9.79
C ALA A 26 1.37 -3.10 -9.79
N PRO A 27 1.37 -2.28 -10.86
CA PRO A 27 0.48 -1.13 -10.99
C PRO A 27 -1.01 -1.48 -10.85
N THR A 28 -1.43 -2.68 -11.27
CA THR A 28 -2.79 -3.17 -11.04
C THR A 28 -3.14 -3.25 -9.56
N ALA A 29 -2.21 -3.71 -8.71
CA ALA A 29 -2.43 -3.73 -7.26
C ALA A 29 -2.45 -2.32 -6.69
N LEU A 30 -1.55 -1.43 -7.12
CA LEU A 30 -1.55 -0.02 -6.69
C LEU A 30 -2.88 0.68 -7.00
N ARG A 31 -3.40 0.54 -8.23
CA ARG A 31 -4.70 1.12 -8.60
C ARG A 31 -5.85 0.55 -7.77
N ALA A 32 -5.80 -0.73 -7.42
CA ALA A 32 -6.81 -1.34 -6.56
C ALA A 32 -6.73 -0.80 -5.13
N ILE A 33 -5.52 -0.61 -4.60
CA ILE A 33 -5.26 -0.02 -3.28
C ILE A 33 -5.73 1.45 -3.24
N MET A 34 -5.35 2.26 -4.22
CA MET A 34 -5.74 3.68 -4.31
C MET A 34 -7.27 3.88 -4.35
N ARG A 35 -8.03 2.94 -4.91
CA ARG A 35 -9.50 3.01 -4.95
C ARG A 35 -10.15 2.85 -3.59
N GLU A 36 -9.46 2.23 -2.64
CA GLU A 36 -9.98 2.01 -1.28
C GLU A 36 -9.79 3.23 -0.38
N GLY A 37 -9.06 4.25 -0.84
CA GLY A 37 -8.85 5.52 -0.13
C GLY A 37 -7.58 5.58 0.71
N ASP A 38 -7.20 6.80 1.09
CA ASP A 38 -5.97 7.08 1.84
C ASP A 38 -6.11 6.74 3.34
N GLU A 39 -7.33 6.47 3.84
CA GLU A 39 -7.54 6.12 5.24
C GLU A 39 -6.87 4.82 5.67
N TRP A 40 -6.46 3.97 4.73
CA TRP A 40 -5.79 2.70 5.01
C TRP A 40 -4.31 2.92 5.32
N PRO A 41 -3.48 3.48 4.42
CA PRO A 41 -2.08 3.76 4.75
C PRO A 41 -1.93 4.74 5.93
N ASP A 42 -2.85 5.70 6.10
CA ASP A 42 -2.79 6.70 7.18
C ASP A 42 -2.94 6.13 8.60
N LYS A 43 -3.36 4.86 8.74
CA LYS A 43 -3.47 4.18 10.04
C LYS A 43 -2.16 3.56 10.54
N HIS A 44 -1.11 3.51 9.73
CA HIS A 44 0.12 2.76 10.01
C HIS A 44 1.36 3.65 10.03
N ASP A 45 2.37 3.27 10.83
CA ASP A 45 3.70 3.85 10.72
C ASP A 45 4.47 3.27 9.51
N LEU A 46 4.55 4.08 8.44
CA LEU A 46 5.24 3.72 7.20
C LEU A 46 6.65 4.32 7.08
N ASN A 47 7.21 4.89 8.15
CA ASN A 47 8.51 5.58 8.13
C ASN A 47 9.71 4.68 7.80
N SER A 48 9.55 3.35 7.87
CA SER A 48 10.58 2.39 7.48
C SER A 48 10.81 2.35 5.97
N LEU A 49 9.81 2.74 5.15
CA LEU A 49 9.89 2.70 3.69
C LEU A 49 10.95 3.68 3.17
N ARG A 50 11.69 3.21 2.17
CA ARG A 50 12.78 3.95 1.51
C ARG A 50 12.64 3.93 0.00
N ILE A 51 12.17 2.81 -0.57
CA ILE A 51 12.02 2.64 -2.00
C ILE A 51 10.64 2.07 -2.29
N LEU A 52 9.92 2.75 -3.18
CA LEU A 52 8.68 2.26 -3.78
C LEU A 52 8.96 1.96 -5.24
N GLY A 53 8.63 0.76 -5.69
CA GLY A 53 8.80 0.38 -7.08
C GLY A 53 7.59 -0.35 -7.64
N SER A 54 7.45 -0.29 -8.97
CA SER A 54 6.39 -0.98 -9.68
C SER A 54 6.91 -1.75 -10.90
N VAL A 55 6.18 -2.80 -11.31
CA VAL A 55 6.56 -3.65 -12.44
C VAL A 55 5.38 -4.30 -13.14
N GLY A 56 5.58 -4.66 -14.40
CA GLY A 56 4.67 -5.47 -15.20
C GLY A 56 3.86 -4.67 -16.20
N GLU A 57 3.37 -3.50 -15.81
CA GLU A 57 2.54 -2.63 -16.65
C GLU A 57 3.01 -1.17 -16.55
N PRO A 58 2.62 -0.29 -17.49
CA PRO A 58 2.79 1.16 -17.32
C PRO A 58 2.01 1.66 -16.10
N ILE A 59 2.64 2.52 -15.31
CA ILE A 59 1.99 3.30 -14.25
C ILE A 59 1.60 4.66 -14.85
N ASN A 60 0.37 5.11 -14.60
CA ASN A 60 -0.06 6.44 -15.02
C ASN A 60 0.55 7.47 -14.04
N PRO A 61 1.05 8.63 -14.50
CA PRO A 61 1.73 9.61 -13.65
C PRO A 61 0.78 10.54 -12.86
N GLU A 62 -0.51 10.20 -12.79
CA GLU A 62 -1.53 10.97 -12.07
C GLU A 62 -1.46 10.76 -10.56
#